data_AF-A0A239RGV4-F1
#
_entry.id   AF-A0A239RGV4-F1
#
_cell.length_a   1.000
_cell.length_b   1.000
_cell.length_c   1.000
_cell.angle_alpha   90.00
_cell.angle_beta   90.00
_cell.angle_gamma   90.00
#
_symmetry.space_group_name_H-M   'P 1'
#
loop_
_entity.id
_entity.type
_entity.pdbx_description
1 polymer ?
#
loop_
_entity_poly.entity_id
_entity_poly.type
_entity_poly.pdbx_seq_one_letter_code
_entity_poly.pdbx_strand_id
1 'polypeptide(L)'
;MRFVKPVLVDYPGINVSTIKKYETGIRTPKHDQLCKIATALGINVNDFYDNNIHTTGELLSALISIEKQTDMKISAEKDEDGNYRPETVRIEFNNKDVNMLLSQYLTYKDRNDSEDTFELERLILTDTPL
;
A
#
# COMPACT_ATOMS: atom_id res chain seq x y z
N MET A 1 4.95 -2.05 -18.03
CA MET A 1 4.86 -3.10 -16.99
C MET A 1 5.62 -4.34 -17.47
N ARG A 2 6.69 -4.75 -16.80
CA ARG A 2 7.50 -5.91 -17.19
C ARG A 2 7.54 -6.89 -16.03
N PHE A 3 7.13 -8.13 -16.24
CA PHE A 3 7.06 -9.13 -15.16
C PHE A 3 8.28 -10.05 -15.22
N VAL A 4 8.75 -10.52 -14.06
CA VAL A 4 9.88 -11.45 -13.99
C VAL A 4 9.35 -12.86 -14.32
N LYS A 5 9.62 -13.33 -15.54
CA LYS A 5 8.97 -14.50 -16.16
C LYS A 5 9.22 -15.87 -15.50
N PRO A 6 10.40 -16.21 -14.95
CA PRO A 6 10.66 -17.58 -14.48
C PRO A 6 9.69 -18.03 -13.38
N VAL A 7 9.28 -17.12 -12.50
CA VAL A 7 8.44 -17.43 -11.33
C VAL A 7 6.96 -17.58 -11.70
N LEU A 8 6.52 -16.97 -12.80
CA LEU A 8 5.11 -16.93 -13.22
C LEU A 8 4.66 -18.12 -14.08
N VAL A 9 5.60 -18.92 -14.60
CA VAL A 9 5.32 -20.02 -15.55
C VAL A 9 4.63 -21.19 -14.85
N ASP A 10 4.97 -21.46 -13.59
CA ASP A 10 4.48 -22.62 -12.84
C ASP A 10 3.33 -22.28 -11.88
N TYR A 11 2.90 -21.02 -11.82
CA TYR A 11 1.89 -20.59 -10.87
C TYR A 11 0.47 -20.90 -11.38
N PRO A 12 -0.34 -21.69 -10.62
CA PRO A 12 -1.66 -22.10 -11.07
C PRO A 12 -2.59 -20.90 -11.31
N GLY A 13 -3.22 -20.88 -12.50
CA GLY A 13 -4.14 -19.81 -12.88
C GLY A 13 -3.50 -18.61 -13.59
N ILE A 14 -2.18 -18.64 -13.85
CA ILE A 14 -1.47 -17.63 -14.67
C ILE A 14 -1.04 -18.27 -15.99
N ASN A 15 -1.36 -17.62 -17.12
CA ASN A 15 -0.97 -18.11 -18.45
C ASN A 15 0.12 -17.22 -19.07
N VAL A 16 1.24 -17.83 -19.47
CA VAL A 16 2.40 -17.13 -20.08
C VAL A 16 2.02 -16.28 -21.30
N SER A 17 1.11 -16.77 -22.15
CA SER A 17 0.63 -16.02 -23.31
C SER A 17 -0.20 -14.79 -22.92
N THR A 18 -0.89 -14.86 -21.78
CA THR A 18 -1.64 -13.74 -21.20
C THR A 18 -0.70 -12.72 -20.58
N ILE A 19 0.33 -13.16 -19.83
CA ILE A 19 1.39 -12.28 -19.31
C ILE A 19 2.08 -11.52 -20.44
N LYS A 20 2.44 -12.20 -21.54
CA LYS A 20 3.06 -11.53 -22.70
C LYS A 20 2.16 -10.43 -23.28
N LYS A 21 0.85 -10.65 -23.33
CA LYS A 21 -0.12 -9.63 -23.78
C LYS A 21 -0.19 -8.42 -22.83
N TYR A 22 0.00 -8.63 -21.52
CA TYR A 22 0.09 -7.56 -20.54
C TYR A 22 1.38 -6.75 -20.72
N GLU A 23 2.52 -7.42 -20.87
CA GLU A 23 3.81 -6.75 -21.05
C GLU A 23 3.90 -5.91 -22.34
N THR A 24 3.25 -6.37 -23.41
CA THR A 24 3.20 -5.65 -24.68
C THR A 24 2.08 -4.60 -24.73
N GLY A 25 1.30 -4.43 -23.66
CA GLY A 25 0.18 -3.48 -23.60
C GLY A 25 -1.02 -3.85 -24.46
N ILE A 26 -1.06 -5.07 -25.02
CA ILE A 26 -2.20 -5.57 -25.83
C ILE A 26 -3.43 -5.79 -24.95
N ARG A 27 -3.22 -6.05 -23.65
CA ARG A 27 -4.28 -6.16 -22.64
C ARG A 27 -3.87 -5.48 -21.35
N THR A 28 -4.85 -4.95 -20.64
CA THR A 28 -4.68 -4.48 -19.26
C THR A 28 -5.15 -5.56 -18.28
N PRO A 29 -4.33 -5.95 -17.29
CA PRO A 29 -4.73 -6.93 -16.28
C PRO A 29 -5.86 -6.38 -15.39
N LYS A 30 -6.80 -7.25 -15.01
CA LYS A 30 -7.83 -6.94 -13.98
C LYS A 30 -7.21 -7.08 -12.58
N HIS A 31 -7.82 -6.46 -11.56
CA HIS A 31 -7.36 -6.52 -10.17
C HIS A 31 -7.10 -7.96 -9.68
N ASP A 32 -8.04 -8.90 -9.87
CA ASP A 32 -7.84 -10.32 -9.49
C ASP A 32 -6.61 -10.96 -10.17
N GLN A 33 -6.29 -10.56 -11.40
CA GLN A 33 -5.09 -11.04 -12.09
C GLN A 33 -3.82 -10.38 -11.52
N LEU A 34 -3.89 -9.10 -11.17
CA LEU A 34 -2.80 -8.41 -10.48
C LEU A 34 -2.52 -9.07 -9.12
N CYS A 35 -3.53 -9.42 -8.32
CA CYS A 35 -3.36 -10.14 -7.06
C CYS A 35 -2.61 -11.45 -7.26
N LYS A 36 -3.04 -12.28 -8.23
CA LYS A 36 -2.39 -13.57 -8.52
C LYS A 36 -0.93 -13.41 -8.92
N ILE A 37 -0.65 -12.42 -9.78
CA ILE A 37 0.71 -12.12 -10.22
C ILE A 37 1.55 -11.60 -9.05
N ALA A 38 1.00 -10.73 -8.20
CA ALA A 38 1.67 -10.19 -7.02
C ALA A 38 2.05 -11.30 -6.04
N THR A 39 1.10 -12.18 -5.71
CA THR A 39 1.34 -13.36 -4.86
C THR A 39 2.42 -14.26 -5.44
N ALA A 40 2.37 -14.54 -6.75
CA ALA A 40 3.37 -15.36 -7.42
C ALA A 40 4.77 -14.72 -7.42
N LEU A 41 4.85 -13.40 -7.47
CA LEU A 41 6.12 -12.66 -7.42
C LEU A 41 6.59 -12.37 -6.00
N GLY A 42 5.78 -12.64 -4.97
CA GLY A 42 6.08 -12.28 -3.59
C GLY A 42 6.10 -10.78 -3.34
N ILE A 43 5.35 -10.00 -4.13
CA ILE A 43 5.27 -8.54 -4.01
C ILE A 43 3.84 -8.12 -3.63
N ASN A 44 3.65 -6.87 -3.23
CA ASN A 44 2.32 -6.36 -2.95
C ASN A 44 1.60 -6.03 -4.28
N VAL A 45 0.29 -6.30 -4.36
CA VAL A 45 -0.49 -5.92 -5.56
C VAL A 45 -0.45 -4.41 -5.83
N ASN A 46 -0.24 -3.62 -4.79
CA ASN A 46 -0.12 -2.18 -4.88
C ASN A 46 1.16 -1.70 -5.57
N ASP A 47 2.18 -2.54 -5.71
CA ASP A 47 3.41 -2.22 -6.45
C ASP A 47 3.16 -2.07 -7.96
N PHE A 48 2.00 -2.53 -8.43
CA PHE A 48 1.54 -2.32 -9.80
C PHE A 48 0.81 -1.01 -10.03
N TYR A 49 0.38 -0.34 -8.95
CA TYR A 49 -0.22 0.98 -9.03
C TYR A 49 0.88 2.02 -8.84
N ASP A 50 1.07 2.89 -9.83
CA ASP A 50 1.83 4.12 -9.65
C ASP A 50 1.04 4.98 -8.63
N ASN A 51 1.30 4.79 -7.34
CA ASN A 51 0.69 5.55 -6.24
C ASN A 51 1.28 6.97 -6.20
N ASN A 52 1.18 7.68 -7.32
CA ASN A 52 1.71 9.02 -7.47
C ASN A 52 0.67 10.02 -6.97
N ILE A 53 0.85 10.46 -5.72
CA ILE A 53 0.14 11.62 -5.18
C ILE A 53 0.92 12.87 -5.60
N HIS A 54 0.36 13.67 -6.49
CA HIS A 54 0.98 14.87 -7.06
C HIS A 54 0.46 16.17 -6.43
N THR A 55 -0.76 16.16 -5.89
CA THR A 55 -1.40 17.36 -5.31
C THR A 55 -1.90 17.12 -3.88
N THR A 56 -2.07 18.21 -3.12
CA THR A 56 -2.67 18.15 -1.78
C THR A 56 -4.13 17.67 -1.81
N GLY A 57 -4.86 17.95 -2.90
CA GLY A 57 -6.23 17.47 -3.11
C GLY A 57 -6.31 15.96 -3.31
N GLU A 58 -5.34 15.37 -4.02
CA GLU A 58 -5.22 13.91 -4.17
C GLU A 58 -4.90 13.24 -2.84
N LEU A 59 -3.96 13.80 -2.06
CA LEU A 59 -3.62 13.30 -0.72
C LEU A 59 -4.86 13.31 0.20
N LEU A 60 -5.57 14.43 0.26
CA LEU A 60 -6.76 14.56 1.10
C LEU A 60 -7.85 13.56 0.67
N SER A 61 -8.03 13.39 -0.63
CA SER A 61 -9.01 12.43 -1.17
C SER A 61 -8.66 10.99 -0.80
N ALA A 62 -7.37 10.62 -0.83
CA ALA A 62 -6.89 9.31 -0.40
C ALA A 62 -7.14 9.10 1.11
N LEU A 63 -6.77 10.07 1.95
CA LEU A 63 -6.99 10.00 3.40
C LEU A 63 -8.49 9.85 3.75
N ILE A 64 -9.37 10.64 3.14
CA ILE A 64 -10.82 10.50 3.33
C ILE A 64 -11.33 9.13 2.88
N SER A 65 -10.78 8.59 1.79
CA SER A 65 -11.14 7.27 1.28
C SER A 65 -10.73 6.15 2.26
N ILE A 66 -9.55 6.26 2.86
CA ILE A 66 -9.05 5.33 3.88
C ILE A 66 -9.90 5.43 5.16
N GLU A 67 -10.20 6.64 5.64
CA GLU A 67 -11.03 6.87 6.85
C GLU A 67 -12.42 6.25 6.70
N LYS A 68 -13.00 6.27 5.50
CA LYS A 68 -14.32 5.66 5.24
C LYS A 68 -14.33 4.14 5.19
N GLN A 69 -13.18 3.50 4.97
CA GLN A 69 -13.07 2.05 4.72
C GLN A 69 -12.36 1.32 5.87
N THR A 70 -11.76 2.06 6.78
CA THR A 70 -10.96 1.54 7.88
C THR A 70 -11.38 2.23 9.17
N ASP A 71 -10.72 1.90 10.27
CA ASP A 71 -10.90 2.58 11.55
C ASP A 71 -9.86 3.70 11.78
N MET A 72 -9.26 4.20 10.70
CA MET A 72 -8.49 5.44 10.71
C MET A 72 -9.37 6.59 11.17
N LYS A 73 -8.79 7.52 11.92
CA LYS A 73 -9.46 8.71 12.43
C LYS A 73 -8.59 9.92 12.25
N ILE A 74 -9.13 10.95 11.61
CA ILE A 74 -8.49 12.26 11.48
C ILE A 74 -9.10 13.18 12.54
N SER A 75 -8.27 13.70 13.44
CA SER A 75 -8.73 14.56 14.54
C SER A 75 -7.79 15.74 14.76
N ALA A 76 -8.33 16.79 15.37
CA ALA A 76 -7.58 17.97 15.79
C ALA A 76 -8.27 18.59 17.01
N GLU A 77 -7.49 19.27 17.85
CA GLU A 77 -8.02 20.07 18.94
C GLU A 77 -8.71 21.32 18.36
N LYS A 78 -9.68 21.85 19.10
CA LYS A 78 -10.33 23.11 18.77
C LYS A 78 -9.81 24.24 19.63
N ASP A 79 -9.74 25.44 19.06
CA ASP A 79 -9.50 26.66 19.82
C ASP A 79 -10.76 27.10 20.59
N GLU A 80 -10.64 28.22 21.32
CA GLU A 80 -11.71 28.78 22.12
C GLU A 80 -12.92 29.22 21.26
N ASP A 81 -12.69 29.51 19.98
CA ASP A 81 -13.71 29.90 19.01
C ASP A 81 -14.33 28.69 18.29
N GLY A 82 -13.87 27.47 18.59
CA GLY A 82 -14.36 26.22 18.02
C GLY A 82 -13.75 25.85 16.64
N ASN A 83 -12.73 26.57 16.19
CA ASN A 83 -11.99 26.26 14.97
C ASN A 83 -10.94 25.17 15.24
N TYR A 84 -10.70 24.30 14.26
CA TYR A 84 -9.65 23.29 14.39
C TYR A 84 -8.26 23.92 14.30
N ARG A 85 -7.38 23.52 15.21
CA ARG A 85 -5.97 23.93 15.28
C ARG A 85 -5.11 23.05 14.37
N PRO A 86 -4.57 23.56 13.24
CA PRO A 86 -3.83 22.74 12.28
C PRO A 86 -2.61 22.03 12.87
N GLU A 87 -1.92 22.65 13.82
CA GLU A 87 -0.74 22.11 14.51
C GLU A 87 -1.04 20.90 15.40
N THR A 88 -2.31 20.66 15.70
CA THR A 88 -2.77 19.54 16.53
C THR A 88 -3.38 18.40 15.73
N VAL A 89 -3.36 18.50 14.39
CA VAL A 89 -3.90 17.45 13.51
C VAL A 89 -3.16 16.14 13.75
N ARG A 90 -3.93 15.08 13.98
CA ARG A 90 -3.46 13.72 14.21
C ARG A 90 -4.24 12.75 13.33
N ILE A 91 -3.52 11.75 12.85
CA ILE A 91 -4.08 10.57 12.18
C ILE A 91 -3.73 9.39 13.07
N GLU A 92 -4.75 8.64 13.49
CA GLU A 92 -4.62 7.46 14.33
C GLU A 92 -5.48 6.32 13.78
N PHE A 93 -5.13 5.07 14.07
CA PHE A 93 -5.98 3.90 13.81
C PHE A 93 -6.45 3.35 15.15
N ASN A 94 -7.70 2.87 15.25
CA ASN A 94 -8.11 2.13 16.45
C ASN A 94 -7.54 0.70 16.45
N ASN A 95 -7.20 0.18 15.26
CA ASN A 95 -6.68 -1.16 15.06
C ASN A 95 -5.24 -1.21 15.58
N LYS A 96 -5.04 -2.02 16.62
CA LYS A 96 -3.76 -2.18 17.29
C LYS A 96 -2.70 -2.82 16.39
N ASP A 97 -3.11 -3.68 15.47
CA ASP A 97 -2.19 -4.36 14.55
C ASP A 97 -1.65 -3.35 13.53
N VAL A 98 -2.50 -2.44 13.02
CA VAL A 98 -2.04 -1.33 12.16
C VAL A 98 -1.06 -0.43 12.91
N ASN A 99 -1.40 -0.05 14.15
CA ASN A 99 -0.48 0.75 14.97
C ASN A 99 0.84 0.03 15.27
N MET A 100 0.80 -1.29 15.48
CA MET A 100 1.99 -2.12 15.69
C MET A 100 2.86 -2.14 14.43
N LEU A 101 2.27 -2.35 13.24
CA LEU A 101 2.99 -2.30 11.96
C LEU A 101 3.62 -0.92 11.71
N LEU A 102 2.89 0.17 11.98
CA LEU A 102 3.41 1.53 11.88
C LEU A 102 4.60 1.74 12.83
N SER A 103 4.55 1.21 14.06
CA SER A 103 5.66 1.30 15.02
C SER A 103 6.91 0.54 14.55
N GLN A 104 6.73 -0.61 13.90
CA GLN A 104 7.82 -1.39 13.30
C GLN A 104 8.42 -0.66 12.10
N TYR A 105 7.59 -0.07 11.25
CA TYR A 105 8.05 0.79 10.15
C TYR A 105 8.85 1.99 10.63
N LEU A 106 8.39 2.69 11.67
CA LEU A 106 9.14 3.81 12.27
C LEU A 106 10.50 3.35 12.81
N THR A 107 10.53 2.19 13.48
CA THR A 107 11.77 1.59 13.97
C THR A 107 12.73 1.25 12.82
N TYR A 108 12.22 0.73 11.70
CA TYR A 108 13.01 0.49 10.49
C TYR A 108 13.55 1.81 9.91
N LYS A 109 12.69 2.83 9.78
CA LYS A 109 13.06 4.14 9.22
C LYS A 109 14.17 4.82 10.03
N ASP A 110 14.13 4.73 11.35
CA ASP A 110 15.14 5.34 12.23
C ASP A 110 16.52 4.67 12.12
N ARG A 111 16.58 3.40 11.67
CA ARG A 111 17.85 2.67 11.51
C ARG A 111 18.68 3.13 10.31
N ASN A 112 18.11 3.88 9.36
CA ASN A 112 18.82 4.43 8.18
C ASN A 112 19.62 3.41 7.36
N ASP A 113 19.37 2.12 7.51
CA ASP A 113 20.07 1.07 6.77
C ASP A 113 19.39 0.87 5.42
N SER A 114 19.95 1.49 4.38
CA SER A 114 19.44 1.45 3.00
C SER A 114 19.44 0.04 2.39
N GLU A 115 20.07 -0.94 3.05
CA GLU A 115 20.21 -2.31 2.55
C GLU A 115 19.16 -3.29 3.10
N ASP A 116 18.38 -2.92 4.12
CA ASP A 116 17.45 -3.86 4.78
C ASP A 116 16.03 -3.80 4.17
N THR A 117 15.98 -3.78 2.83
CA THR A 117 14.73 -3.72 2.05
C THR A 117 13.80 -4.90 2.35
N PHE A 118 14.38 -6.03 2.76
CA PHE A 118 13.66 -7.24 3.14
C PHE A 118 12.74 -7.06 4.36
N GLU A 119 13.12 -6.26 5.36
CA GLU A 119 12.27 -6.02 6.53
C GLU A 119 11.07 -5.13 6.17
N LEU A 120 11.24 -4.16 5.27
CA LEU A 120 10.12 -3.36 4.76
C LEU A 120 9.17 -4.20 3.90
N GLU A 121 9.69 -5.04 3.01
CA GLU A 121 8.90 -5.98 2.21
C GLU A 121 8.11 -6.94 3.12
N ARG A 122 8.76 -7.47 4.17
CA ARG A 122 8.10 -8.35 5.14
C ARG A 122 6.92 -7.66 5.85
N LEU A 123 7.08 -6.39 6.24
CA LEU A 123 6.00 -5.60 6.85
C LEU A 123 4.84 -5.37 5.87
N ILE A 124 5.15 -5.10 4.59
CA ILE A 124 4.14 -4.86 3.56
C ILE A 124 3.36 -6.13 3.20
N LEU A 125 3.99 -7.30 3.34
CA LEU A 125 3.39 -8.60 3.06
C LEU A 125 2.59 -9.20 4.23
N THR A 126 2.51 -8.52 5.39
CA THR A 126 1.70 -9.02 6.50
C THR A 126 0.21 -8.91 6.17
N ASP A 127 -0.47 -10.05 6.04
CA ASP A 127 -1.88 -10.14 5.65
C ASP A 127 -2.81 -10.21 6.89
N THR A 128 -2.59 -9.32 7.87
CA THR A 128 -3.48 -9.23 9.02
C THR A 128 -4.76 -8.50 8.60
N PRO A 129 -5.96 -9.10 8.77
CA PRO A 129 -7.22 -8.42 8.45
C PRO A 129 -7.38 -7.11 9.21
N LEU A 130 -7.92 -6.09 8.54
CA LEU A 130 -8.27 -4.79 9.13
C LEU A 130 -9.48 -4.87 10.08
#